data_AF-A0A210PRI5-F1
#
_entry.id   AF-A0A210PRI5-F1
#
_cell.length_a   1.000
_cell.length_b   1.000
_cell.length_c   1.000
_cell.angle_alpha   90.00
_cell.angle_beta   90.00
_cell.angle_gamma   90.00
#
_symmetry.space_group_name_H-M   'P 1'
#
loop_
_entity.id
_entity.type
_entity.pdbx_description
1 polymer ?
#
loop_
_entity_poly.entity_id
_entity_poly.type
_entity_poly.pdbx_seq_one_letter_code
_entity_poly.pdbx_strand_id
1 'polypeptide(L)'
;MSGKRHYGYFRCPKCNAKWESAQVYSVSANQQEYYKQDCKNCRIACSPYKVEPLQCPNCGKPAKLCQCPKRHTDPSKGHRSDLCHKCQSGRPCY
;
A
#
# COMPACT_ATOMS: atom_id res chain seq x y z
N MET A 1 -9.90 8.77 -13.10
CA MET A 1 -8.44 8.87 -12.91
C MET A 1 -8.03 7.99 -11.74
N SER A 2 -7.28 6.92 -11.99
CA SER A 2 -6.79 6.02 -10.93
C SER A 2 -5.56 6.67 -10.29
N GLY A 3 -5.60 6.94 -8.98
CA GLY A 3 -4.49 7.59 -8.26
C GLY A 3 -3.17 6.82 -8.38
N LYS A 4 -2.05 7.50 -8.11
CA LYS A 4 -0.71 6.91 -8.15
C LYS A 4 -0.58 5.81 -7.09
N ARG A 5 -0.01 4.67 -7.47
CA ARG A 5 0.26 3.54 -6.58
C ARG A 5 1.56 3.77 -5.80
N HIS A 6 1.53 3.45 -4.51
CA HIS A 6 2.61 3.65 -3.56
C HIS A 6 2.84 2.38 -2.73
N TYR A 7 4.00 2.33 -2.09
CA TYR A 7 4.26 1.43 -0.99
C TYR A 7 3.76 2.07 0.31
N GLY A 8 3.09 1.32 1.18
CA GLY A 8 2.64 1.85 2.46
C GLY A 8 2.79 0.87 3.61
N TYR A 9 2.96 1.45 4.78
CA TYR A 9 3.19 0.77 6.04
C TYR A 9 1.99 0.99 6.95
N PHE A 10 1.51 -0.08 7.54
CA PHE A 10 0.30 -0.08 8.36
C PHE A 10 0.60 -0.66 9.75
N ARG A 11 -0.13 -0.15 10.74
CA ARG A 11 -0.12 -0.66 12.10
C ARG A 11 -1.56 -0.69 12.59
N CYS A 12 -2.01 -1.85 13.07
CA CYS A 12 -3.32 -1.95 13.69
C CYS A 12 -3.29 -1.29 15.07
N PRO A 13 -4.16 -0.31 15.37
CA PRO A 13 -4.18 0.32 16.69
C PRO A 13 -4.69 -0.62 17.80
N LYS A 14 -5.44 -1.67 17.44
CA LYS A 14 -6.00 -2.64 18.41
C LYS A 14 -5.02 -3.76 18.78
N CYS A 15 -4.41 -4.42 17.80
CA CYS A 15 -3.54 -5.58 18.05
C CYS A 15 -2.04 -5.32 17.78
N ASN A 16 -1.67 -4.09 17.42
CA ASN A 16 -0.29 -3.71 17.08
C ASN A 16 0.36 -4.48 15.92
N ALA A 17 -0.37 -5.34 15.22
CA ALA A 17 0.11 -6.01 14.01
C ALA A 17 0.58 -4.98 12.98
N LYS A 18 1.76 -5.21 12.42
CA LYS A 18 2.36 -4.40 11.35
C LYS A 18 2.32 -5.17 10.05
N TRP A 19 2.08 -4.47 8.96
CA TRP A 19 2.21 -5.02 7.62
C TRP A 19 2.54 -3.94 6.62
N GLU A 20 3.02 -4.39 5.47
CA GLU A 20 3.41 -3.54 4.36
C GLU A 20 2.60 -3.94 3.13
N SER A 21 2.33 -2.98 2.26
CA SER A 21 1.55 -3.20 1.04
C SER A 21 2.07 -2.32 -0.09
N ALA A 22 2.29 -2.94 -1.26
CA ALA A 22 2.57 -2.23 -2.50
C ALA A 22 1.30 -1.74 -3.23
N GLN A 23 0.12 -1.96 -2.65
CA GLN A 23 -1.20 -1.63 -3.19
C GLN A 23 -1.85 -0.49 -2.39
N VAL A 24 -1.12 0.62 -2.22
CA VAL A 24 -1.60 1.83 -1.55
C VAL A 24 -1.84 2.91 -2.59
N TYR A 25 -3.02 3.53 -2.56
CA TYR A 25 -3.47 4.52 -3.53
C TYR A 25 -3.97 5.76 -2.80
N SER A 26 -3.74 6.94 -3.35
CA SER A 26 -4.34 8.16 -2.83
C SER A 26 -5.82 8.23 -3.18
N VAL A 27 -6.63 8.74 -2.25
CA VAL A 27 -8.07 8.99 -2.46
C VAL A 27 -8.25 10.19 -3.41
N SER A 28 -7.39 11.19 -3.25
CA SER A 28 -7.35 12.45 -4.00
C SER A 28 -6.02 12.65 -4.73
N ALA A 29 -5.97 13.64 -5.63
CA ALA A 29 -4.75 14.00 -6.35
C ALA A 29 -3.67 14.63 -5.45
N ASN A 30 -4.07 15.29 -4.36
CA ASN A 30 -3.17 15.99 -3.44
C ASN A 30 -2.45 15.04 -2.43
N GLN A 31 -2.69 13.73 -2.49
CA GLN A 31 -2.03 12.71 -1.67
C GLN A 31 -2.13 12.93 -0.15
N GLN A 32 -3.12 13.70 0.31
CA GLN A 32 -3.36 13.93 1.73
C GLN A 32 -4.05 12.73 2.40
N GLU A 33 -4.84 11.99 1.63
CA GLU A 33 -5.55 10.81 2.11
C GLU A 33 -5.28 9.59 1.21
N TYR A 34 -5.18 8.42 1.84
CA TYR A 34 -4.96 7.14 1.19
C TYR A 34 -6.06 6.15 1.56
N TYR A 35 -6.38 5.24 0.63
CA TYR A 35 -7.30 4.15 0.93
C TYR A 35 -6.76 3.30 2.09
N LYS A 36 -7.65 2.99 3.04
CA LYS A 36 -7.36 2.18 4.21
C LYS A 36 -7.28 0.70 3.86
N GLN A 37 -6.67 -0.07 4.74
CA GLN A 37 -6.70 -1.53 4.72
C GLN A 37 -7.17 -2.07 6.06
N ASP A 38 -7.98 -3.11 6.04
CA ASP A 38 -8.43 -3.76 7.25
C ASP A 38 -7.34 -4.64 7.83
N CYS A 39 -7.17 -4.56 9.16
CA CYS A 39 -6.30 -5.50 9.86
C CYS A 39 -6.84 -6.93 9.69
N LYS A 40 -5.98 -7.84 9.23
CA LYS A 40 -6.35 -9.27 9.02
C LYS A 40 -6.96 -9.94 10.25
N ASN A 41 -6.54 -9.52 11.46
CA ASN A 41 -6.97 -10.10 12.73
C ASN A 41 -8.21 -9.40 13.30
N CYS A 42 -8.23 -8.06 13.25
CA CYS A 42 -9.25 -7.27 13.95
C CYS A 42 -10.39 -6.79 13.05
N ARG A 43 -10.23 -6.87 11.72
CA ARG A 43 -11.17 -6.34 10.72
C ARG A 43 -11.54 -4.86 10.93
N ILE A 44 -10.60 -4.08 11.43
CA ILE A 44 -10.73 -2.62 11.57
C ILE A 44 -9.89 -1.91 10.51
N ALA A 45 -10.45 -0.81 9.99
CA ALA A 45 -9.80 0.01 8.98
C ALA A 45 -8.57 0.71 9.54
N CYS A 46 -7.42 0.53 8.89
CA CYS A 46 -6.16 1.14 9.27
C CYS A 46 -5.64 2.02 8.12
N SER A 47 -5.37 3.29 8.42
CA SER A 47 -4.65 4.17 7.50
C SER A 47 -3.16 3.79 7.46
N PRO A 48 -2.47 3.96 6.33
CA PRO A 48 -1.02 3.85 6.31
C PRO A 48 -0.42 4.97 7.17
N TYR A 49 0.53 4.63 8.03
CA TYR A 49 1.26 5.62 8.84
C TYR A 49 2.52 6.15 8.13
N LYS A 50 2.97 5.46 7.09
CA LYS A 50 4.07 5.87 6.22
C LYS A 50 3.75 5.41 4.80
N VAL A 51 4.07 6.26 3.82
CA VAL A 51 3.90 5.97 2.40
C VAL A 51 5.18 6.36 1.66
N GLU A 52 5.63 5.51 0.74
CA GLU A 52 6.83 5.71 -0.07
C GLU A 52 6.52 5.47 -1.56
N PRO A 53 7.25 6.11 -2.48
CA PRO A 53 7.18 5.76 -3.90
C PRO A 53 7.49 4.28 -4.13
N LEU A 54 6.89 3.68 -5.17
CA LEU A 54 7.26 2.33 -5.61
C LEU A 54 8.64 2.26 -6.28
N GLN A 55 9.21 3.42 -6.63
CA GLN A 55 10.56 3.53 -7.14
C GLN A 55 11.56 3.37 -6.00
N CYS A 56 12.69 2.74 -6.28
CA CYS A 56 13.75 2.58 -5.30
C CYS A 56 14.24 3.96 -4.83
N PRO A 57 14.28 4.24 -3.51
CA PRO A 57 14.76 5.53 -3.01
C PRO A 57 16.25 5.76 -3.28
N ASN A 58 17.05 4.70 -3.46
CA ASN A 58 18.49 4.81 -3.69
C ASN A 58 18.85 5.12 -5.15
N CYS A 59 18.15 4.51 -6.11
CA CYS A 59 18.50 4.60 -7.53
C CYS A 59 17.39 5.15 -8.43
N GLY A 60 16.21 5.48 -7.88
CA GLY A 60 15.06 6.01 -8.62
C GLY A 60 14.39 5.04 -9.60
N LYS A 61 14.99 3.87 -9.84
CA LYS A 61 14.49 2.88 -10.79
C LYS A 61 13.26 2.17 -10.23
N PRO A 62 12.28 1.78 -11.08
CA PRO A 62 11.17 0.94 -10.66
C PRO A 62 11.68 -0.44 -10.19
N ALA A 63 10.91 -1.13 -9.34
CA ALA A 63 11.31 -2.41 -8.74
C ALA A 63 11.84 -3.46 -9.73
N LYS A 64 11.33 -3.48 -10.98
CA LYS A 64 11.78 -4.40 -12.05
C LYS A 64 13.20 -4.12 -12.57
N LEU A 65 13.68 -2.87 -12.49
CA LEU A 65 14.96 -2.43 -13.03
C LEU A 65 16.01 -2.13 -11.92
N CYS A 66 15.63 -2.34 -10.67
CA CYS A 66 16.46 -2.04 -9.51
C CYS A 66 17.34 -3.23 -9.13
N GLN A 67 18.65 -3.00 -9.00
CA GLN A 67 19.64 -3.99 -8.53
C GLN A 67 20.01 -3.79 -7.04
N CYS A 68 19.43 -2.78 -6.38
CA CYS A 68 19.63 -2.59 -4.94
C CYS A 68 18.96 -3.74 -4.16
N PRO A 69 19.42 -4.06 -2.93
CA PRO A 69 18.73 -5.01 -2.07
C PRO A 69 17.24 -4.67 -1.96
N LYS A 70 16.36 -5.65 -2.21
CA LYS A 70 14.91 -5.43 -2.17
C LYS A 70 14.48 -5.12 -0.72
N ARG A 71 13.98 -3.91 -0.48
CA ARG A 71 13.53 -3.45 0.85
C ARG A 71 12.01 -3.54 1.07
N HIS A 72 11.27 -4.04 0.08
CA HIS A 72 9.80 -3.97 0.03
C HIS A 72 9.19 -5.26 -0.51
N THR A 73 7.92 -5.52 -0.17
CA THR A 73 7.16 -6.62 -0.78
C THR A 73 7.05 -6.42 -2.29
N ASP A 74 7.01 -7.52 -3.04
CA ASP A 74 6.88 -7.47 -4.49
C ASP A 74 5.59 -6.74 -4.93
N PRO A 75 5.68 -5.64 -5.71
CA PRO A 75 4.51 -4.93 -6.23
C PRO A 75 3.65 -5.72 -7.22
N SER A 76 4.15 -6.83 -7.78
CA SER A 76 3.34 -7.77 -8.57
C SER A 76 2.65 -8.84 -7.74
N LYS A 77 2.95 -8.96 -6.44
CA LYS A 77 2.31 -9.95 -5.59
C LYS A 77 0.84 -9.58 -5.39
N GLY A 78 -0.04 -10.58 -5.54
CA GLY A 78 -1.44 -10.44 -5.19
C GLY A 78 -1.62 -9.93 -3.76
N HIS A 79 -2.61 -9.07 -3.56
CA HIS A 79 -2.97 -8.54 -2.25
C HIS A 79 -4.36 -9.02 -1.83
N ARG A 80 -4.66 -8.90 -0.54
CA ARG A 80 -5.96 -9.25 0.04
C ARG A 80 -7.00 -8.19 -0.33
N SER A 81 -7.64 -8.36 -1.49
CA SER A 81 -8.68 -7.45 -2.00
C SER A 81 -9.86 -7.33 -1.03
N ASP A 82 -10.16 -8.40 -0.29
CA ASP A 82 -11.17 -8.45 0.77
C ASP A 82 -10.87 -7.52 1.96
N LEU A 83 -9.62 -7.09 2.12
CA LEU A 83 -9.18 -6.16 3.17
C LEU A 83 -8.83 -4.78 2.62
N CYS A 84 -8.96 -4.54 1.31
CA CYS A 84 -8.57 -3.28 0.69
C CYS A 84 -9.80 -2.40 0.44
N HIS A 85 -9.87 -1.21 1.07
CA HIS A 85 -11.02 -0.31 0.93
C HIS A 85 -11.18 0.22 -0.50
N LYS A 86 -10.09 0.29 -1.27
CA LYS A 86 -10.19 0.62 -2.70
C LYS A 86 -10.91 -0.48 -3.48
N CYS A 87 -10.56 -1.74 -3.24
CA CYS A 87 -11.24 -2.87 -3.88
C CYS A 87 -12.69 -3.00 -3.41
N GLN A 88 -12.94 -2.84 -2.10
CA GLN A 88 -14.28 -2.87 -1.51
C GLN A 88 -15.18 -1.73 -2.04
N SER A 89 -14.62 -0.60 -2.46
CA SER A 89 -15.38 0.49 -3.12
C SER A 89 -15.61 0.26 -4.62
N GLY A 90 -15.44 -0.98 -5.11
CA GLY A 90 -15.67 -1.36 -6.51
C GLY A 90 -14.55 -0.97 -7.46
N ARG A 91 -13.39 -0.52 -6.95
CA ARG A 91 -12.25 -0.09 -7.76
C ARG A 91 -11.08 -1.08 -7.60
N PRO A 92 -10.95 -2.12 -8.44
CA PRO A 92 -9.89 -3.12 -8.30
C PRO A 92 -8.49 -2.49 -8.37
N CYS A 93 -7.56 -3.00 -7.56
CA CYS A 93 -6.14 -2.70 -7.66
C CYS A 93 -5.49 -3.64 -8.68
N TYR A 94 -4.50 -3.13 -9.41
CA TYR A 94 -3.76 -3.85 -10.45
C TYR A 94 -2.27 -3.89 -10.09
#